data_AF-A0A957B6B3-F1
#
_entry.id   AF-A0A957B6B3-F1
#
_cell.length_a   1.000
_cell.length_b   1.000
_cell.length_c   1.000
_cell.angle_alpha   90.00
_cell.angle_beta   90.00
_cell.angle_gamma   90.00
#
_symmetry.space_group_name_H-M   'P 1'
#
loop_
_entity.id
_entity.type
_entity.pdbx_description
1 polymer ?
#
loop_
_entity_poly.entity_id
_entity_poly.type
_entity_poly.pdbx_seq_one_letter_code
_entity_poly.pdbx_strand_id
1 'polypeptide(L)'
;MEPRLIKPTPTPEQRIAEISLRPIRIAYVVNRDVEYSILRQVIAYNTMLWGGKFNIFVPTDGKTIREDWLIYLQQHDADYVFFVGQLDAESTLPERIYEILLPYNMFPWSEEILSKPIQEPQPISPLLILSNLIDYESTLHDSVNDSSLYLEYSLDDTVVQRCAEIQTGFYVDDKLRNSFTSIFNVEQIGFKVEGVDDYIGLVDKFDAWTPLRLTGDRLKTSYSGIHFVRPTLIVTDGSYDDLFLFHILKSSSYNQPVSLCPVEYLQDDASISSVTEWFLEKRRGNSIFISSSSVELNLLEELRSKMKATLGDQADKIQMEIKNCNFLFGMPSVYNARQDGMINLEDRRLVFSTPNLTFDSIDNSRHFIAEIIMSPGFGNKRGYLPSMFHDLNH
;
A
#
# COMPACT_ATOMS: atom_id res chain seq x y z
N MET A 1 51.24 -9.46 37.87
CA MET A 1 50.14 -8.94 37.03
C MET A 1 50.25 -7.44 37.07
N GLU A 2 50.60 -6.80 35.95
CA GLU A 2 50.53 -5.35 35.87
C GLU A 2 49.06 -4.91 35.88
N PRO A 3 48.68 -3.89 36.67
CA PRO A 3 47.32 -3.38 36.65
C PRO A 3 46.99 -2.88 35.25
N ARG A 4 45.96 -3.47 34.62
CA ARG A 4 45.43 -2.94 33.36
C ARG A 4 44.98 -1.51 33.60
N LEU A 5 45.65 -0.55 32.95
CA LEU A 5 45.16 0.82 32.83
C LEU A 5 43.77 0.78 32.23
N ILE A 6 42.75 0.99 33.08
CA ILE A 6 41.38 1.23 32.62
C ILE A 6 41.45 2.54 31.86
N LYS A 7 41.30 2.49 30.54
CA LYS A 7 41.17 3.71 29.74
C LYS A 7 39.97 4.48 30.33
N PRO A 8 40.10 5.80 30.57
CA PRO A 8 38.97 6.58 31.05
C PRO A 8 37.78 6.36 30.12
N THR A 9 36.62 6.04 30.69
CA THR A 9 35.39 5.90 29.92
C THR A 9 35.22 7.19 29.12
N PRO A 10 35.10 7.12 27.78
CA PRO A 10 34.89 8.32 26.99
C PRO A 10 33.66 9.04 27.52
N THR A 11 33.79 10.34 27.76
CA THR A 11 32.66 11.17 28.18
C THR A 11 31.59 11.11 27.08
N PRO A 12 30.32 10.80 27.40
CA PRO A 12 29.25 10.74 26.41
C PRO A 12 29.18 12.06 25.63
N GLU A 13 29.22 11.98 24.30
CA GLU A 13 29.04 13.18 23.46
C GLU A 13 27.55 13.43 23.31
N GLN A 14 27.05 14.57 23.79
CA GLN A 14 25.63 14.91 23.63
C GLN A 14 25.40 15.66 22.32
N ARG A 15 24.34 15.29 21.59
CA ARG A 15 23.94 15.95 20.34
C ARG A 15 22.45 16.24 20.31
N ILE A 16 22.07 17.28 19.59
CA ILE A 16 20.67 17.57 19.27
C ILE A 16 20.29 16.71 18.07
N ALA A 17 19.18 15.99 18.20
CA ALA A 17 18.57 15.22 17.13
C ALA A 17 17.09 15.56 17.03
N GLU A 18 16.60 15.63 15.81
CA GLU A 18 15.18 15.67 15.52
C GLU A 18 14.66 14.22 15.53
N ILE A 19 13.74 13.90 16.44
CA ILE A 19 13.16 12.57 16.62
C ILE A 19 11.72 12.61 16.13
N SER A 20 11.31 11.64 15.31
CA SER A 20 9.93 11.52 14.84
C SER A 20 9.46 10.08 14.87
N LEU A 21 8.27 9.82 15.40
CA LEU A 21 7.68 8.49 15.34
C LEU A 21 6.95 8.29 14.01
N ARG A 22 7.21 7.19 13.31
CA ARG A 22 6.44 6.74 12.14
C ARG A 22 6.03 5.27 12.26
N PRO A 23 4.96 4.82 11.58
CA PRO A 23 4.60 3.41 11.57
C PRO A 23 5.69 2.59 10.88
N ILE A 24 5.77 1.31 11.24
CA ILE A 24 6.61 0.36 10.51
C ILE A 24 6.16 0.30 9.05
N ARG A 25 7.14 0.41 8.15
CA ARG A 25 6.97 0.32 6.71
C ARG A 25 7.50 -1.02 6.22
N ILE A 26 6.69 -1.71 5.43
CA ILE A 26 7.00 -3.04 4.94
C ILE A 26 7.00 -3.03 3.41
N ALA A 27 8.07 -3.53 2.80
CA ALA A 27 8.10 -3.82 1.38
C ALA A 27 7.92 -5.31 1.14
N TYR A 28 7.04 -5.67 0.20
CA TYR A 28 6.88 -7.00 -0.33
C TYR A 28 7.48 -7.01 -1.73
N VAL A 29 8.65 -7.63 -1.89
CA VAL A 29 9.32 -7.84 -3.17
C VAL A 29 8.79 -9.13 -3.76
N VAL A 30 7.90 -9.03 -4.74
CA VAL A 30 7.08 -10.13 -5.24
C VAL A 30 7.61 -10.60 -6.60
N ASN A 31 8.04 -11.87 -6.68
CA ASN A 31 8.35 -12.48 -7.96
C ASN A 31 7.06 -12.62 -8.79
N ARG A 32 7.10 -12.19 -10.05
CA ARG A 32 5.98 -12.31 -10.99
C ARG A 32 5.52 -13.75 -11.22
N ASP A 33 6.40 -14.72 -11.02
CA ASP A 33 6.07 -16.14 -11.15
C ASP A 33 5.41 -16.73 -9.89
N VAL A 34 5.10 -15.90 -8.87
CA VAL A 34 4.42 -16.38 -7.67
C VAL A 34 2.99 -16.84 -7.98
N GLU A 35 2.58 -17.94 -7.36
CA GLU A 35 1.19 -18.39 -7.41
C GLU A 35 0.23 -17.35 -6.83
N TYR A 36 -0.90 -17.16 -7.50
CA TYR A 36 -1.95 -16.24 -7.06
C TYR A 36 -2.48 -16.54 -5.66
N SER A 37 -2.52 -17.81 -5.26
CA SER A 37 -2.93 -18.25 -3.92
C SER A 37 -2.06 -17.61 -2.83
N ILE A 38 -0.74 -17.63 -3.02
CA ILE A 38 0.24 -17.01 -2.12
C ILE A 38 0.08 -15.50 -2.14
N LEU A 39 -0.05 -14.88 -3.32
CA LEU A 39 -0.23 -13.44 -3.42
C LEU A 39 -1.48 -12.96 -2.65
N ARG A 40 -2.59 -13.70 -2.72
CA ARG A 40 -3.80 -13.40 -1.95
C ARG A 40 -3.55 -13.43 -0.45
N GLN A 41 -2.81 -14.43 0.04
CA GLN A 41 -2.45 -14.51 1.45
C GLN A 41 -1.60 -13.31 1.90
N VAL A 42 -0.60 -12.92 1.10
CA VAL A 42 0.25 -11.75 1.38
C VAL A 42 -0.58 -10.47 1.40
N ILE A 43 -1.46 -10.30 0.41
CA ILE A 43 -2.38 -9.18 0.31
C ILE A 43 -3.31 -9.12 1.54
N ALA A 44 -3.88 -10.25 1.95
CA ALA A 44 -4.74 -10.32 3.12
C ALA A 44 -3.98 -9.89 4.38
N TYR A 45 -2.80 -10.48 4.60
CA TYR A 45 -1.92 -10.14 5.72
C TYR A 45 -1.52 -8.66 5.73
N ASN A 46 -1.13 -8.12 4.57
CA ASN A 46 -0.78 -6.72 4.39
C ASN A 46 -1.86 -5.77 4.90
N THR A 47 -3.13 -6.16 4.77
CA THR A 47 -4.26 -5.29 5.06
C THR A 47 -4.71 -5.32 6.50
N MET A 48 -4.33 -6.37 7.21
CA MET A 48 -4.41 -6.40 8.66
C MET A 48 -3.40 -5.44 9.28
N LEU A 49 -2.29 -5.16 8.59
CA LEU A 49 -1.26 -4.21 9.02
C LEU A 49 -1.57 -2.80 8.51
N TRP A 50 -2.23 -1.99 9.34
CA TRP A 50 -2.55 -0.58 9.02
C TRP A 50 -3.39 -0.41 7.74
N GLY A 51 -4.25 -1.38 7.42
CA GLY A 51 -5.02 -1.35 6.17
C GLY A 51 -4.16 -1.39 4.91
N GLY A 52 -2.88 -1.76 5.02
CA GLY A 52 -1.89 -1.73 3.93
C GLY A 52 -1.28 -0.36 3.64
N LYS A 53 -1.61 0.69 4.41
CA LYS A 53 -1.25 2.08 4.09
C LYS A 53 0.25 2.38 4.13
N PHE A 54 0.99 1.66 4.96
CA PHE A 54 2.45 1.85 5.12
C PHE A 54 3.26 0.78 4.41
N ASN A 55 2.61 -0.03 3.58
CA ASN A 55 3.23 -1.15 2.92
C ASN A 55 3.26 -0.95 1.41
N ILE A 56 4.30 -1.46 0.75
CA ILE A 56 4.47 -1.39 -0.70
C ILE A 56 4.65 -2.80 -1.27
N PHE A 57 4.13 -3.02 -2.47
CA PHE A 57 4.42 -4.20 -3.28
C PHE A 57 5.33 -3.78 -4.42
N VAL A 58 6.38 -4.56 -4.66
CA VAL A 58 7.44 -4.26 -5.64
C VAL A 58 7.66 -5.49 -6.49
N PRO A 59 7.36 -5.47 -7.80
CA PRO A 59 7.50 -6.63 -8.66
C PRO A 59 8.99 -6.88 -9.01
N THR A 60 9.37 -8.15 -9.06
CA THR A 60 10.69 -8.62 -9.49
C THR A 60 10.55 -9.80 -10.46
N ASP A 61 11.56 -10.02 -11.28
CA ASP A 61 11.72 -11.24 -12.10
C ASP A 61 12.51 -12.34 -11.36
N GLY A 62 12.79 -12.16 -10.05
CA GLY A 62 13.61 -13.07 -9.25
C GLY A 62 15.11 -12.72 -9.22
N LYS A 63 15.59 -11.91 -10.18
CA LYS A 63 16.98 -11.43 -10.27
C LYS A 63 17.12 -9.94 -10.03
N THR A 64 16.17 -9.16 -10.53
CA THR A 64 16.24 -7.71 -10.63
C THR A 64 14.89 -7.06 -10.36
N ILE A 65 14.94 -5.78 -9.98
CA ILE A 65 13.77 -4.89 -9.93
C ILE A 65 13.98 -3.85 -11.01
N ARG A 66 12.91 -3.55 -11.77
CA ARG A 66 12.91 -2.49 -12.78
C ARG A 66 13.17 -1.13 -12.12
N GLU A 67 13.88 -0.24 -12.80
CA GLU A 67 14.44 0.97 -12.16
C GLU A 67 13.37 1.90 -11.56
N ASP A 68 12.21 2.04 -12.22
CA ASP A 68 11.06 2.79 -11.72
C ASP A 68 10.54 2.25 -10.38
N TRP A 69 10.40 0.93 -10.27
CA TRP A 69 10.03 0.24 -9.04
C TRP A 69 11.09 0.34 -7.95
N LEU A 70 12.37 0.37 -8.33
CA LEU A 70 13.45 0.57 -7.38
C LEU A 70 13.41 1.98 -6.79
N ILE A 71 13.09 3.00 -7.58
CA ILE A 71 12.87 4.36 -7.10
C ILE A 71 11.71 4.40 -6.10
N TYR A 72 10.63 3.67 -6.35
CA TYR A 72 9.51 3.58 -5.40
C TYR A 72 9.89 2.91 -4.10
N LEU A 73 10.65 1.82 -4.17
CA LEU A 73 11.15 1.13 -2.99
C LEU A 73 12.08 2.04 -2.16
N GLN A 74 12.97 2.80 -2.82
CA GLN A 74 13.83 3.80 -2.19
C GLN A 74 13.05 4.91 -1.51
N GLN A 75 12.02 5.44 -2.18
CA GLN A 75 11.18 6.51 -1.64
C GLN A 75 10.30 6.03 -0.48
N HIS A 76 9.87 4.77 -0.53
CA HIS A 76 9.10 4.13 0.53
C HIS A 76 9.92 4.00 1.81
N ASP A 77 11.23 3.75 1.70
CA ASP A 77 12.16 3.68 2.84
C ASP A 77 11.70 2.62 3.85
N ALA A 78 11.61 1.37 3.37
CA ALA A 78 11.06 0.24 4.11
C ALA A 78 11.98 -0.22 5.25
N ASP A 79 11.38 -0.53 6.40
CA ASP A 79 12.10 -1.08 7.57
C ASP A 79 12.27 -2.59 7.47
N TYR A 80 11.29 -3.25 6.85
CA TYR A 80 11.27 -4.69 6.63
C TYR A 80 11.04 -4.98 5.16
N VAL A 81 11.74 -5.98 4.64
CA VAL A 81 11.56 -6.46 3.27
C VAL A 81 11.20 -7.95 3.31
N PHE A 82 10.07 -8.31 2.72
CA PHE A 82 9.68 -9.70 2.48
C PHE A 82 9.87 -10.05 1.01
N PHE A 83 10.57 -11.15 0.74
CA PHE A 83 10.66 -11.73 -0.59
C PHE A 83 9.56 -12.76 -0.78
N VAL A 84 8.65 -12.50 -1.69
CA VAL A 84 7.48 -13.35 -1.96
C VAL A 84 7.72 -14.10 -3.27
N GLY A 85 7.67 -15.42 -3.22
CA GLY A 85 8.05 -16.30 -4.33
C GLY A 85 9.55 -16.66 -4.32
N GLN A 86 9.94 -17.53 -5.24
CA GLN A 86 11.32 -18.01 -5.33
C GLN A 86 12.22 -16.94 -5.97
N LEU A 87 13.37 -16.65 -5.35
CA LEU A 87 14.43 -15.89 -6.00
C LEU A 87 15.38 -16.84 -6.74
N ASP A 88 16.04 -16.33 -7.77
CA ASP A 88 17.08 -17.09 -8.43
C ASP A 88 18.27 -17.35 -7.49
N ALA A 89 18.82 -18.56 -7.54
CA ALA A 89 19.93 -18.96 -6.66
C ALA A 89 21.19 -18.10 -6.81
N GLU A 90 21.37 -17.48 -7.99
CA GLU A 90 22.48 -16.59 -8.32
C GLU A 90 22.09 -15.10 -8.19
N SER A 91 20.89 -14.80 -7.69
CA SER A 91 20.38 -13.44 -7.55
C SER A 91 21.18 -12.66 -6.51
N THR A 92 21.65 -11.48 -6.88
CA THR A 92 22.26 -10.50 -5.95
C THR A 92 21.24 -9.44 -5.50
N LEU A 93 19.95 -9.71 -5.72
CA LEU A 93 18.89 -8.75 -5.43
C LEU A 93 18.79 -8.41 -3.94
N PRO A 94 18.87 -9.38 -3.00
CA PRO A 94 18.85 -9.06 -1.57
C PRO A 94 20.00 -8.13 -1.15
N GLU A 95 21.21 -8.38 -1.61
CA GLU A 95 22.38 -7.54 -1.33
C GLU A 95 22.18 -6.13 -1.88
N ARG A 96 21.71 -6.00 -3.14
CA ARG A 96 21.45 -4.71 -3.77
C ARG A 96 20.38 -3.91 -3.00
N ILE A 97 19.29 -4.56 -2.58
CA ILE A 97 18.25 -3.90 -1.78
C ILE A 97 18.80 -3.47 -0.41
N TYR A 98 19.61 -4.32 0.22
CA TYR A 98 20.24 -4.00 1.49
C TYR A 98 21.17 -2.79 1.38
N GLU A 99 22.00 -2.71 0.35
CA GLU A 99 22.91 -1.58 0.13
C GLU A 99 22.17 -0.25 -0.07
N ILE A 100 20.98 -0.32 -0.68
CA ILE A 100 20.18 0.86 -1.02
C ILE A 100 19.33 1.34 0.16
N LEU A 101 18.65 0.43 0.86
CA LEU A 101 17.69 0.77 1.90
C LEU A 101 18.25 0.64 3.32
N LEU A 102 19.21 -0.25 3.53
CA LEU A 102 19.68 -0.69 4.85
C LEU A 102 18.51 -1.06 5.78
N PRO A 103 17.60 -1.95 5.36
CA PRO A 103 16.43 -2.29 6.15
C PRO A 103 16.86 -3.02 7.43
N TYR A 104 16.02 -3.01 8.46
CA TYR A 104 16.30 -3.74 9.70
C TYR A 104 16.42 -5.24 9.48
N ASN A 105 15.52 -5.77 8.67
CA ASN A 105 15.52 -7.18 8.32
C ASN A 105 14.97 -7.41 6.93
N MET A 106 15.41 -8.52 6.36
CA MET A 106 14.96 -9.04 5.09
C MET A 106 14.66 -10.53 5.27
N PHE A 107 13.48 -10.96 4.86
CA PHE A 107 13.02 -12.33 5.09
C PHE A 107 12.40 -12.92 3.83
N PRO A 108 12.56 -14.22 3.56
CA PRO A 108 11.64 -14.91 2.66
C PRO A 108 10.25 -14.97 3.29
N TRP A 109 9.22 -14.81 2.47
CA TRP A 109 7.84 -15.04 2.89
C TRP A 109 7.62 -16.52 3.21
N SER A 110 6.94 -16.80 4.32
CA SER A 110 6.48 -18.14 4.68
C SER A 110 5.08 -18.08 5.27
N GLU A 111 4.27 -19.11 5.01
CA GLU A 111 2.92 -19.23 5.57
C GLU A 111 2.94 -19.32 7.11
N GLU A 112 4.07 -19.72 7.71
CA GLU A 112 4.25 -19.69 9.15
C GLU A 112 4.05 -18.30 9.75
N ILE A 113 4.29 -17.23 8.97
CA ILE A 113 4.01 -15.84 9.38
C ILE A 113 2.52 -15.67 9.71
N LEU A 114 1.63 -16.33 8.96
CA LEU A 114 0.18 -16.29 9.18
C LEU A 114 -0.24 -17.08 10.43
N SER A 115 0.53 -18.10 10.80
CA SER A 115 0.24 -18.96 11.96
C SER A 115 0.55 -18.28 13.30
N LYS A 116 1.32 -17.19 13.28
CA LYS A 116 1.61 -16.41 14.49
C LYS A 116 0.33 -15.65 14.88
N PRO A 117 -0.20 -15.85 16.09
CA PRO A 117 -1.45 -15.22 16.50
C PRO A 117 -1.28 -13.70 16.48
N ILE A 118 -1.95 -13.06 15.52
CA ILE A 118 -2.08 -11.61 15.48
C ILE A 118 -3.14 -11.29 16.52
N GLN A 119 -2.71 -10.71 17.65
CA GLN A 119 -3.57 -10.47 18.82
C GLN A 119 -4.66 -9.40 18.59
N GLU A 120 -4.80 -8.88 17.36
CA GLU A 120 -5.77 -7.85 16.99
C GLU A 120 -6.90 -8.39 16.10
N PRO A 121 -8.15 -7.89 16.27
CA PRO A 121 -9.26 -8.20 15.39
C PRO A 121 -8.95 -7.78 13.96
N GLN A 122 -9.38 -8.59 13.00
CA GLN A 122 -8.85 -8.66 11.63
C GLN A 122 -9.65 -7.81 10.63
N PRO A 123 -9.18 -6.62 10.21
CA PRO A 123 -9.71 -5.96 9.03
C PRO A 123 -9.11 -6.56 7.74
N ILE A 124 -9.94 -6.82 6.73
CA ILE A 124 -9.61 -7.40 5.42
C ILE A 124 -9.78 -6.37 4.26
N SER A 125 -8.94 -6.46 3.24
CA SER A 125 -8.56 -5.45 2.23
C SER A 125 -9.60 -4.80 1.26
N PRO A 126 -9.37 -3.56 0.73
CA PRO A 126 -9.79 -3.16 -0.63
C PRO A 126 -9.36 -4.14 -1.73
N LEU A 127 -8.18 -4.74 -1.54
CA LEU A 127 -7.59 -5.74 -2.40
C LEU A 127 -8.39 -7.05 -2.40
N LEU A 128 -9.53 -7.16 -1.70
CA LEU A 128 -10.48 -8.25 -1.93
C LEU A 128 -11.37 -7.99 -3.15
N ILE A 129 -11.67 -6.73 -3.46
CA ILE A 129 -12.24 -6.35 -4.77
C ILE A 129 -11.20 -6.61 -5.86
N LEU A 130 -9.92 -6.42 -5.54
CA LEU A 130 -8.82 -6.74 -6.43
C LEU A 130 -8.55 -8.24 -6.51
N SER A 131 -8.81 -9.01 -5.45
CA SER A 131 -8.78 -10.47 -5.52
C SER A 131 -9.92 -10.97 -6.38
N ASN A 132 -11.09 -10.33 -6.38
CA ASN A 132 -12.16 -10.63 -7.32
C ASN A 132 -11.76 -10.36 -8.78
N LEU A 133 -10.93 -9.34 -9.07
CA LEU A 133 -10.36 -9.13 -10.41
C LEU A 133 -9.30 -10.20 -10.76
N ILE A 134 -8.46 -10.58 -9.81
CA ILE A 134 -7.53 -11.71 -9.93
C ILE A 134 -8.30 -13.03 -10.14
N ASP A 135 -9.40 -13.23 -9.44
CA ASP A 135 -10.30 -14.38 -9.55
C ASP A 135 -10.98 -14.38 -10.91
N TYR A 136 -11.46 -13.24 -11.38
CA TYR A 136 -12.05 -13.06 -12.70
C TYR A 136 -11.09 -13.49 -13.82
N GLU A 137 -9.82 -13.07 -13.76
CA GLU A 137 -8.75 -13.54 -14.65
C GLU A 137 -8.54 -15.06 -14.56
N SER A 138 -8.47 -15.63 -13.35
CA SER A 138 -8.30 -17.08 -13.18
C SER A 138 -9.53 -17.90 -13.63
N THR A 139 -10.74 -17.35 -13.51
CA THR A 139 -12.01 -18.00 -13.89
C THR A 139 -12.39 -17.80 -15.35
N LEU A 140 -11.80 -16.83 -16.04
CA LEU A 140 -11.78 -16.79 -17.51
C LEU A 140 -11.02 -17.99 -18.09
N HIS A 141 -10.12 -18.60 -17.31
CA HIS A 141 -9.33 -19.75 -17.72
C HIS A 141 -9.78 -21.09 -17.10
N ASP A 142 -10.44 -21.10 -15.93
CA ASP A 142 -10.99 -22.30 -15.29
C ASP A 142 -12.48 -22.14 -14.95
N SER A 143 -13.26 -23.22 -15.13
CA SER A 143 -14.70 -23.25 -14.83
C SER A 143 -15.00 -22.74 -13.41
N VAL A 144 -15.88 -21.73 -13.31
CA VAL A 144 -16.39 -21.15 -12.05
C VAL A 144 -16.61 -22.24 -11.00
N ASN A 145 -15.85 -22.18 -9.92
CA ASN A 145 -15.95 -23.14 -8.81
C ASN A 145 -17.32 -22.99 -8.14
N ASP A 146 -17.98 -24.11 -7.79
CA ASP A 146 -19.30 -24.14 -7.13
C ASP A 146 -19.33 -23.48 -5.73
N SER A 147 -18.19 -22.99 -5.23
CA SER A 147 -18.03 -22.39 -3.89
C SER A 147 -18.14 -20.86 -3.85
N SER A 148 -18.47 -20.19 -4.96
CA SER A 148 -18.57 -18.72 -5.04
C SER A 148 -19.97 -18.22 -5.41
N LEU A 149 -20.49 -17.23 -4.68
CA LEU A 149 -21.77 -16.56 -4.97
C LEU A 149 -21.53 -15.14 -5.53
N TYR A 150 -21.95 -14.87 -6.76
CA TYR A 150 -21.89 -13.52 -7.32
C TYR A 150 -23.23 -12.81 -7.16
N LEU A 151 -23.22 -11.71 -6.40
CA LEU A 151 -24.41 -10.89 -6.16
C LEU A 151 -24.59 -9.85 -7.26
N GLU A 152 -25.84 -9.65 -7.69
CA GLU A 152 -26.20 -8.49 -8.51
C GLU A 152 -26.10 -7.21 -7.68
N TYR A 153 -25.56 -6.16 -8.28
CA TYR A 153 -25.29 -4.88 -7.63
C TYR A 153 -26.55 -4.04 -7.33
N SER A 154 -27.73 -4.48 -7.80
CA SER A 154 -29.04 -3.85 -7.58
C SER A 154 -29.60 -4.02 -6.16
N LEU A 155 -28.87 -4.68 -5.27
CA LEU A 155 -29.25 -4.88 -3.87
C LEU A 155 -29.24 -3.57 -3.06
N ASP A 156 -30.09 -3.51 -2.03
CA ASP A 156 -30.12 -2.45 -1.01
C ASP A 156 -28.69 -2.09 -0.56
N ASP A 157 -28.37 -0.80 -0.50
CA ASP A 157 -27.05 -0.29 -0.09
C ASP A 157 -26.58 -0.89 1.24
N THR A 158 -27.51 -1.22 2.15
CA THR A 158 -27.21 -1.88 3.42
C THR A 158 -26.71 -3.31 3.24
N VAL A 159 -27.26 -4.06 2.29
CA VAL A 159 -26.84 -5.45 2.00
C VAL A 159 -25.50 -5.45 1.29
N VAL A 160 -25.32 -4.55 0.31
CA VAL A 160 -24.03 -4.37 -0.39
C VAL A 160 -22.95 -3.95 0.61
N GLN A 161 -23.25 -2.98 1.48
CA GLN A 161 -22.35 -2.58 2.55
C GLN A 161 -22.03 -3.73 3.50
N ARG A 162 -23.02 -4.54 3.91
CA ARG A 162 -22.76 -5.69 4.78
C ARG A 162 -21.92 -6.75 4.10
N CYS A 163 -22.16 -7.04 2.82
CA CYS A 163 -21.33 -7.95 2.05
C CYS A 163 -19.91 -7.39 1.90
N ALA A 164 -19.78 -6.07 1.66
CA ALA A 164 -18.51 -5.37 1.68
C ALA A 164 -17.80 -5.51 3.02
N GLU A 165 -18.46 -5.23 4.13
CA GLU A 165 -17.91 -5.34 5.49
C GLU A 165 -17.52 -6.79 5.83
N ILE A 166 -18.29 -7.78 5.38
CA ILE A 166 -18.01 -9.20 5.61
C ILE A 166 -16.77 -9.64 4.81
N GLN A 167 -16.72 -9.26 3.53
CA GLN A 167 -15.60 -9.53 2.63
C GLN A 167 -14.32 -8.79 3.07
N THR A 168 -14.47 -7.52 3.45
CA THR A 168 -13.40 -6.65 3.94
C THR A 168 -13.18 -6.80 5.44
N GLY A 169 -13.84 -7.74 6.13
CA GLY A 169 -13.67 -7.99 7.57
C GLY A 169 -13.76 -6.78 8.52
N PHE A 170 -14.16 -5.60 8.03
CA PHE A 170 -14.16 -4.38 8.79
C PHE A 170 -15.41 -4.37 9.68
N TYR A 171 -15.21 -4.48 10.99
CA TYR A 171 -16.27 -4.46 12.01
C TYR A 171 -17.30 -5.59 11.92
N VAL A 172 -16.93 -6.74 11.37
CA VAL A 172 -17.81 -7.92 11.37
C VAL A 172 -17.29 -8.95 12.36
N ASP A 173 -18.05 -9.17 13.43
CA ASP A 173 -17.85 -10.29 14.36
C ASP A 173 -17.75 -11.61 13.57
N ASP A 174 -16.78 -12.47 13.91
CA ASP A 174 -16.60 -13.81 13.32
C ASP A 174 -17.91 -14.59 13.29
N LYS A 175 -18.78 -14.40 14.28
CA LYS A 175 -20.11 -15.01 14.31
C LYS A 175 -20.98 -14.58 13.12
N LEU A 176 -20.94 -13.32 12.74
CA LEU A 176 -21.76 -12.76 11.67
C LEU A 176 -21.20 -13.16 10.30
N ARG A 177 -19.87 -13.22 10.16
CA ARG A 177 -19.20 -13.80 8.98
C ARG A 177 -19.52 -15.29 8.80
N ASN A 178 -19.42 -16.08 9.87
CA ASN A 178 -19.75 -17.50 9.86
C ASN A 178 -21.24 -17.75 9.60
N SER A 179 -22.10 -16.87 10.11
CA SER A 179 -23.54 -16.94 9.81
C SER A 179 -23.81 -16.66 8.33
N PHE A 180 -23.15 -15.66 7.72
CA PHE A 180 -23.33 -15.37 6.30
C PHE A 180 -22.81 -16.49 5.39
N THR A 181 -21.57 -16.95 5.60
CA THR A 181 -20.97 -18.04 4.81
C THR A 181 -21.77 -19.34 4.95
N SER A 182 -22.27 -19.66 6.15
CA SER A 182 -23.13 -20.84 6.36
C SER A 182 -24.52 -20.71 5.75
N ILE A 183 -25.13 -19.51 5.75
CA ILE A 183 -26.44 -19.27 5.12
C ILE A 183 -26.37 -19.50 3.61
N PHE A 184 -25.33 -19.00 2.96
CA PHE A 184 -25.17 -19.11 1.51
C PHE A 184 -24.44 -20.37 1.06
N ASN A 185 -23.82 -21.12 1.99
CA ASN A 185 -22.98 -22.28 1.72
C ASN A 185 -21.90 -21.99 0.65
N VAL A 186 -21.28 -20.82 0.75
CA VAL A 186 -20.21 -20.36 -0.15
C VAL A 186 -19.01 -19.89 0.66
N GLU A 187 -17.82 -20.10 0.09
CA GLU A 187 -16.55 -19.64 0.67
C GLU A 187 -16.29 -18.18 0.31
N GLN A 188 -16.77 -17.75 -0.86
CA GLN A 188 -16.57 -16.40 -1.37
C GLN A 188 -17.87 -15.79 -1.89
N ILE A 189 -17.99 -14.49 -1.70
CA ILE A 189 -19.03 -13.68 -2.32
C ILE A 189 -18.32 -12.73 -3.28
N GLY A 190 -18.74 -12.69 -4.53
CA GLY A 190 -18.31 -11.72 -5.53
C GLY A 190 -19.45 -10.76 -5.89
N PHE A 191 -19.14 -9.75 -6.69
CA PHE A 191 -20.15 -8.91 -7.32
C PHE A 191 -20.11 -9.14 -8.81
N LYS A 192 -21.28 -9.33 -9.42
CA LYS A 192 -21.38 -9.44 -10.87
C LYS A 192 -21.14 -8.06 -11.48
N VAL A 193 -20.28 -8.01 -12.49
CA VAL A 193 -19.95 -6.80 -13.25
C VAL A 193 -20.27 -7.10 -14.70
N GLU A 194 -21.31 -6.49 -15.26
CA GLU A 194 -21.71 -6.73 -16.67
C GLU A 194 -21.13 -5.70 -17.64
N GLY A 195 -20.54 -4.62 -17.10
CA GLY A 195 -19.90 -3.58 -17.89
C GLY A 195 -19.27 -2.49 -17.04
N VAL A 196 -18.83 -1.42 -17.69
CA VAL A 196 -18.08 -0.35 -17.03
C VAL A 196 -18.92 0.45 -16.04
N ASP A 197 -20.22 0.60 -16.28
CA ASP A 197 -21.11 1.36 -15.39
C ASP A 197 -21.29 0.64 -14.04
N ASP A 198 -21.47 -0.68 -14.07
CA ASP A 198 -21.51 -1.53 -12.87
C ASP A 198 -20.18 -1.46 -12.12
N TYR A 199 -19.07 -1.54 -12.86
CA TYR A 199 -17.72 -1.45 -12.30
C TYR A 199 -17.50 -0.10 -11.59
N ILE A 200 -17.81 1.02 -12.24
CA ILE A 200 -17.67 2.36 -11.66
C ILE A 200 -18.55 2.51 -10.43
N GLY A 201 -19.79 2.01 -10.48
CA GLY A 201 -20.69 2.01 -9.34
C GLY A 201 -20.10 1.27 -8.14
N LEU A 202 -19.54 0.08 -8.36
CA LEU A 202 -18.83 -0.68 -7.34
C LEU A 202 -17.63 0.09 -6.79
N VAL A 203 -16.78 0.66 -7.65
CA VAL A 203 -15.64 1.46 -7.18
C VAL A 203 -16.11 2.60 -6.27
N ASP A 204 -17.15 3.33 -6.65
CA ASP A 204 -17.68 4.44 -5.86
C ASP A 204 -18.23 4.02 -4.50
N LYS A 205 -19.02 2.94 -4.46
CA LYS A 205 -19.59 2.46 -3.20
C LYS A 205 -18.50 1.94 -2.28
N PHE A 206 -17.57 1.16 -2.81
CA PHE A 206 -16.61 0.44 -1.98
C PHE A 206 -15.36 1.24 -1.63
N ASP A 207 -14.95 2.24 -2.42
CA ASP A 207 -13.75 3.03 -2.13
C ASP A 207 -13.81 3.68 -0.74
N ALA A 208 -15.01 4.06 -0.30
CA ALA A 208 -15.28 4.62 1.02
C ALA A 208 -15.04 3.62 2.17
N TRP A 209 -15.09 2.33 1.91
CA TRP A 209 -15.11 1.27 2.93
C TRP A 209 -13.88 0.39 2.92
N THR A 210 -12.86 0.78 2.16
CA THR A 210 -11.62 0.03 2.12
C THR A 210 -10.79 0.22 3.40
N PRO A 211 -10.14 -0.80 3.96
CA PRO A 211 -9.13 -0.64 5.01
C PRO A 211 -8.12 0.47 4.79
N LEU A 212 -7.66 0.61 3.55
CA LEU A 212 -6.70 1.63 3.16
C LEU A 212 -7.29 3.03 3.35
N ARG A 213 -8.54 3.22 2.92
CA ARG A 213 -9.32 4.45 3.11
C ARG A 213 -9.58 4.74 4.58
N LEU A 214 -10.09 3.76 5.32
CA LEU A 214 -10.48 3.91 6.72
C LEU A 214 -9.25 4.21 7.61
N THR A 215 -8.13 3.55 7.34
CA THR A 215 -6.85 3.88 8.00
C THR A 215 -6.39 5.28 7.62
N GLY A 216 -6.49 5.65 6.34
CA GLY A 216 -6.23 7.00 5.88
C GLY A 216 -7.04 8.05 6.62
N ASP A 217 -8.35 7.87 6.71
CA ASP A 217 -9.28 8.80 7.34
C ASP A 217 -8.99 8.98 8.83
N ARG A 218 -8.66 7.90 9.54
CA ARG A 218 -8.24 7.96 10.96
C ARG A 218 -6.92 8.70 11.16
N LEU A 219 -6.00 8.63 10.21
CA LEU A 219 -4.65 9.21 10.33
C LEU A 219 -4.54 10.65 9.84
N LYS A 220 -5.56 11.20 9.16
CA LYS A 220 -5.56 12.58 8.65
C LYS A 220 -5.29 13.65 9.70
N THR A 221 -5.59 13.37 10.97
CA THR A 221 -5.33 14.28 12.10
C THR A 221 -3.87 14.28 12.55
N SER A 222 -3.12 13.22 12.22
CA SER A 222 -1.75 13.01 12.70
C SER A 222 -0.68 13.04 11.60
N TYR A 223 -1.07 12.94 10.31
CA TYR A 223 -0.13 12.83 9.18
C TYR A 223 -0.44 13.84 8.08
N SER A 224 0.62 14.49 7.58
CA SER A 224 0.58 15.39 6.44
C SER A 224 1.07 14.68 5.20
N GLY A 225 0.48 14.99 4.05
CA GLY A 225 1.16 14.80 2.79
C GLY A 225 0.93 16.02 1.91
N ILE A 226 2.00 16.45 1.22
CA ILE A 226 1.87 17.42 0.14
C ILE A 226 1.30 16.63 -1.04
N HIS A 227 -0.01 16.74 -1.26
CA HIS A 227 -0.68 16.03 -2.34
C HIS A 227 -0.86 16.95 -3.52
N PHE A 228 -0.10 16.71 -4.59
CA PHE A 228 -0.52 17.15 -5.91
C PHE A 228 -1.73 16.32 -6.30
N VAL A 229 -2.90 16.96 -6.24
CA VAL A 229 -4.22 16.34 -6.37
C VAL A 229 -4.50 16.06 -7.84
N ARG A 230 -4.41 14.79 -8.28
CA ARG A 230 -4.74 14.42 -9.66
C ARG A 230 -5.46 13.07 -9.70
N PRO A 231 -6.74 13.05 -10.10
CA PRO A 231 -7.44 11.80 -10.43
C PRO A 231 -6.62 10.95 -11.38
N THR A 232 -6.52 9.66 -11.08
CA THR A 232 -5.70 8.73 -11.87
C THR A 232 -6.51 7.51 -12.28
N LEU A 233 -6.60 7.29 -13.60
CA LEU A 233 -7.04 6.05 -14.21
C LEU A 233 -5.82 5.17 -14.44
N ILE A 234 -5.77 4.03 -13.76
CA ILE A 234 -4.85 2.95 -14.11
C ILE A 234 -5.60 2.03 -15.03
N VAL A 235 -5.05 1.82 -16.23
CA VAL A 235 -5.53 0.83 -17.19
C VAL A 235 -4.71 -0.42 -16.98
N THR A 236 -5.36 -1.57 -16.86
CA THR A 236 -4.70 -2.84 -16.57
C THR A 236 -5.07 -3.91 -17.59
N ASP A 237 -4.12 -4.78 -17.89
CA ASP A 237 -4.33 -6.05 -18.61
C ASP A 237 -4.48 -7.25 -17.67
N GLY A 238 -4.63 -7.01 -16.35
CA GLY A 238 -4.66 -8.04 -15.32
C GLY A 238 -3.33 -8.25 -14.58
N SER A 239 -2.23 -7.61 -15.03
CA SER A 239 -0.91 -7.79 -14.44
C SER A 239 -0.77 -7.29 -13.00
N TYR A 240 0.15 -7.93 -12.27
CA TYR A 240 0.53 -7.52 -10.92
C TYR A 240 1.12 -6.12 -10.83
N ASP A 241 1.87 -5.71 -11.85
CA ASP A 241 2.52 -4.40 -11.85
C ASP A 241 1.47 -3.27 -11.72
N ASP A 242 0.35 -3.35 -12.45
CA ASP A 242 -0.71 -2.35 -12.36
C ASP A 242 -1.52 -2.42 -11.08
N LEU A 243 -1.71 -3.63 -10.55
CA LEU A 243 -2.29 -3.84 -9.25
C LEU A 243 -1.46 -3.17 -8.15
N PHE A 244 -0.14 -3.36 -8.18
CA PHE A 244 0.79 -2.77 -7.23
C PHE A 244 0.86 -1.25 -7.39
N LEU A 245 0.78 -0.76 -8.63
CA LEU A 245 0.72 0.67 -8.92
C LEU A 245 -0.56 1.28 -8.34
N PHE A 246 -1.70 0.59 -8.46
CA PHE A 246 -2.95 1.01 -7.84
C PHE A 246 -2.84 1.11 -6.32
N HIS A 247 -2.27 0.10 -5.68
CA HIS A 247 -2.04 0.12 -4.24
C HIS A 247 -1.15 1.29 -3.80
N ILE A 248 -0.06 1.55 -4.52
CA ILE A 248 0.83 2.69 -4.27
C ILE A 248 0.09 4.02 -4.38
N LEU A 249 -0.64 4.23 -5.48
CA LEU A 249 -1.34 5.49 -5.70
C LEU A 249 -2.47 5.68 -4.68
N LYS A 250 -3.17 4.61 -4.30
CA LYS A 250 -4.21 4.69 -3.26
C LYS A 250 -3.63 4.93 -1.86
N SER A 251 -2.52 4.30 -1.50
CA SER A 251 -1.92 4.42 -0.16
C SER A 251 -1.34 5.80 0.10
N SER A 252 -0.72 6.40 -0.93
CA SER A 252 -0.12 7.74 -0.93
C SER A 252 -1.14 8.89 -1.03
N SER A 253 -2.39 8.59 -1.36
CA SER A 253 -3.40 9.60 -1.64
C SER A 253 -4.42 9.76 -0.50
N TYR A 254 -4.46 10.92 0.15
CA TYR A 254 -5.67 11.28 0.92
C TYR A 254 -6.75 11.77 -0.05
N ASN A 255 -7.80 10.96 -0.26
CA ASN A 255 -9.00 11.33 -1.04
C ASN A 255 -8.80 11.52 -2.54
N GLN A 256 -7.79 10.89 -3.16
CA GLN A 256 -7.71 10.93 -4.61
C GLN A 256 -8.53 9.80 -5.23
N PRO A 257 -9.39 10.12 -6.21
CA PRO A 257 -10.02 9.10 -7.04
C PRO A 257 -8.92 8.46 -7.90
N VAL A 258 -8.54 7.25 -7.49
CA VAL A 258 -7.72 6.33 -8.28
C VAL A 258 -8.63 5.18 -8.65
N SER A 259 -8.66 4.79 -9.91
CA SER A 259 -9.44 3.65 -10.39
C SER A 259 -8.54 2.71 -11.18
N LEU A 260 -8.83 1.42 -11.14
CA LEU A 260 -8.09 0.36 -11.84
C LEU A 260 -9.02 -0.32 -12.84
N CYS A 261 -9.09 0.19 -14.06
CA CYS A 261 -10.04 -0.26 -15.06
C CYS A 261 -9.37 -1.27 -16.01
N PRO A 262 -9.95 -2.47 -16.18
CA PRO A 262 -9.46 -3.41 -17.19
C PRO A 262 -9.56 -2.82 -18.60
N VAL A 263 -8.56 -3.09 -19.44
CA VAL A 263 -8.48 -2.53 -20.80
C VAL A 263 -9.65 -2.99 -21.68
N GLU A 264 -10.19 -4.17 -21.43
CA GLU A 264 -11.36 -4.74 -22.12
C GLU A 264 -12.65 -3.96 -21.86
N TYR A 265 -12.74 -3.20 -20.76
CA TYR A 265 -13.88 -2.32 -20.47
C TYR A 265 -13.75 -0.96 -21.17
N LEU A 266 -12.64 -0.70 -21.86
CA LEU A 266 -12.35 0.58 -22.54
C LEU A 266 -12.29 0.42 -24.06
N GLN A 267 -13.02 -0.55 -24.61
CA GLN A 267 -13.00 -0.85 -26.04
C GLN A 267 -13.98 0.00 -26.86
N ASP A 268 -15.13 0.34 -26.29
CA ASP A 268 -16.19 1.10 -26.97
C ASP A 268 -16.32 2.54 -26.44
N ASP A 269 -16.87 3.42 -27.29
CA ASP A 269 -16.99 4.85 -26.99
C ASP A 269 -17.95 5.15 -25.84
N ALA A 270 -18.98 4.32 -25.61
CA ALA A 270 -19.91 4.54 -24.52
C ALA A 270 -19.23 4.26 -23.18
N SER A 271 -18.47 3.16 -23.08
CA SER A 271 -17.73 2.83 -21.86
C SER A 271 -16.64 3.87 -21.54
N ILE A 272 -15.92 4.34 -22.57
CA ILE A 272 -14.95 5.44 -22.43
C ILE A 272 -15.65 6.72 -21.96
N SER A 273 -16.86 6.99 -22.46
CA SER A 273 -17.65 8.14 -22.04
C SER A 273 -18.00 8.07 -20.55
N SER A 274 -18.53 6.94 -20.09
CA SER A 274 -18.88 6.72 -18.67
C SER A 274 -17.69 6.93 -17.74
N VAL A 275 -16.54 6.32 -18.05
CA VAL A 275 -15.31 6.49 -17.24
C VAL A 275 -14.84 7.94 -17.25
N THR A 276 -14.89 8.60 -18.41
CA THR A 276 -14.50 10.00 -18.53
C THR A 276 -15.38 10.87 -17.64
N GLU A 277 -16.70 10.74 -17.75
CA GLU A 277 -17.67 11.51 -16.94
C GLU A 277 -17.47 11.29 -15.44
N TRP A 278 -17.27 10.04 -15.02
CA TRP A 278 -16.98 9.72 -13.62
C TRP A 278 -15.74 10.46 -13.10
N PHE A 279 -14.63 10.45 -13.85
CA PHE A 279 -13.43 11.20 -13.46
C PHE A 279 -13.66 12.72 -13.40
N LEU A 280 -14.50 13.27 -14.27
CA LEU A 280 -14.85 14.69 -14.26
C LEU A 280 -15.63 15.09 -13.02
N GLU A 281 -16.50 14.21 -12.51
CA GLU A 281 -17.27 14.47 -11.29
C GLU A 281 -16.35 14.46 -10.05
N LYS A 282 -15.40 13.52 -9.99
CA LYS A 282 -14.55 13.33 -8.81
C LYS A 282 -13.34 14.26 -8.73
N ARG A 283 -13.00 14.96 -9.82
CA ARG A 283 -11.78 15.77 -9.86
C ARG A 283 -11.85 17.01 -8.98
N ARG A 284 -10.69 17.37 -8.44
CA ARG A 284 -10.43 18.66 -7.81
C ARG A 284 -9.32 19.35 -8.58
N GLY A 285 -9.70 20.05 -9.65
CA GLY A 285 -8.77 20.69 -10.57
C GLY A 285 -9.04 20.31 -12.02
N ASN A 286 -8.04 20.52 -12.87
CA ASN A 286 -8.19 20.42 -14.32
C ASN A 286 -7.27 19.37 -14.95
N SER A 287 -6.77 18.41 -14.18
CA SER A 287 -5.89 17.36 -14.70
C SER A 287 -6.40 15.96 -14.38
N ILE A 288 -6.17 15.03 -15.29
CA ILE A 288 -6.45 13.60 -15.16
C ILE A 288 -5.21 12.85 -15.62
N PHE A 289 -4.81 11.82 -14.88
CA PHE A 289 -3.73 10.93 -15.26
C PHE A 289 -4.28 9.62 -15.80
N ILE A 290 -3.66 9.15 -16.86
CA ILE A 290 -3.85 7.81 -17.41
C ILE A 290 -2.51 7.09 -17.27
N SER A 291 -2.53 5.88 -16.73
CA SER A 291 -1.31 5.14 -16.43
C SER A 291 -1.49 3.66 -16.64
N SER A 292 -0.39 3.00 -16.99
CA SER A 292 -0.27 1.56 -16.93
C SER A 292 1.23 1.20 -16.87
N SER A 293 1.48 0.01 -16.35
CA SER A 293 2.75 -0.69 -16.27
C SER A 293 2.83 -1.82 -17.27
N SER A 294 1.70 -2.22 -17.85
CA SER A 294 1.52 -3.42 -18.67
C SER A 294 0.94 -3.13 -20.05
N VAL A 295 0.07 -2.14 -20.15
CA VAL A 295 -0.58 -1.73 -21.40
C VAL A 295 0.35 -0.83 -22.21
N GLU A 296 0.42 -1.11 -23.51
CA GLU A 296 1.26 -0.35 -24.44
C GLU A 296 0.91 1.14 -24.50
N LEU A 297 1.93 2.00 -24.61
CA LEU A 297 1.78 3.45 -24.66
C LEU A 297 0.83 3.93 -25.77
N ASN A 298 0.86 3.29 -26.94
CA ASN A 298 0.00 3.66 -28.07
C ASN A 298 -1.49 3.50 -27.74
N LEU A 299 -1.86 2.44 -27.00
CA LEU A 299 -3.24 2.22 -26.56
C LEU A 299 -3.67 3.28 -25.54
N LEU A 300 -2.77 3.67 -24.63
CA LEU A 300 -3.05 4.77 -23.69
C LEU A 300 -3.20 6.12 -24.41
N GLU A 301 -2.44 6.36 -25.47
CA GLU A 301 -2.56 7.57 -26.31
C GLU A 301 -3.86 7.62 -27.09
N GLU A 302 -4.29 6.49 -27.63
CA GLU A 302 -5.61 6.35 -28.26
C GLU A 302 -6.72 6.61 -27.25
N LEU A 303 -6.69 5.94 -26.09
CA LEU A 303 -7.66 6.15 -25.02
C LEU A 303 -7.73 7.61 -24.60
N ARG A 304 -6.58 8.26 -24.35
CA ARG A 304 -6.53 9.70 -24.04
C ARG A 304 -7.23 10.55 -25.11
N SER A 305 -7.04 10.20 -26.38
CA SER A 305 -7.62 10.93 -27.51
C SER A 305 -9.14 10.76 -27.55
N LYS A 306 -9.63 9.54 -27.33
CA LYS A 306 -11.06 9.22 -27.23
C LYS A 306 -11.71 9.93 -26.03
N MET A 307 -11.11 9.84 -24.84
CA MET A 307 -11.57 10.57 -23.64
C MET A 307 -11.63 12.08 -23.89
N LYS A 308 -10.64 12.66 -24.57
CA LYS A 308 -10.67 14.09 -24.95
C LYS A 308 -11.81 14.41 -25.92
N ALA A 309 -12.10 13.54 -26.87
CA ALA A 309 -13.21 13.74 -27.79
C ALA A 309 -14.56 13.78 -27.05
N THR A 310 -14.75 12.92 -26.04
CA THR A 310 -15.94 12.94 -25.16
C THR A 310 -16.14 14.29 -24.46
N LEU A 311 -15.06 15.00 -24.13
CA LEU A 311 -15.14 16.27 -23.41
C LEU A 311 -15.67 17.44 -24.25
N GLY A 312 -15.72 17.31 -25.59
CA GLY A 312 -16.10 18.39 -26.49
C GLY A 312 -15.37 19.71 -26.18
N ASP A 313 -16.13 20.79 -25.97
CA ASP A 313 -15.60 22.13 -25.67
C ASP A 313 -14.81 22.23 -24.35
N GLN A 314 -14.86 21.21 -23.49
CA GLN A 314 -14.06 21.17 -22.27
C GLN A 314 -12.65 20.59 -22.47
N ALA A 315 -12.36 19.96 -23.62
CA ALA A 315 -11.10 19.25 -23.84
C ALA A 315 -9.86 20.11 -23.56
N ASP A 316 -9.86 21.36 -24.03
CA ASP A 316 -8.72 22.29 -23.84
C ASP A 316 -8.55 22.79 -22.41
N LYS A 317 -9.61 22.70 -21.60
CA LYS A 317 -9.56 23.08 -20.18
C LYS A 317 -8.97 21.97 -19.32
N ILE A 318 -8.85 20.75 -19.86
CA ILE A 318 -8.55 19.54 -19.10
C ILE A 318 -7.24 18.93 -19.58
N GLN A 319 -6.23 19.00 -18.72
CA GLN A 319 -4.92 18.41 -18.93
C GLN A 319 -4.97 16.91 -18.65
N MET A 320 -5.10 16.10 -19.70
CA MET A 320 -4.90 14.65 -19.62
C MET A 320 -3.45 14.30 -19.92
N GLU A 321 -2.74 13.71 -18.94
CA GLU A 321 -1.36 13.25 -19.08
C GLU A 321 -1.28 11.73 -19.01
N ILE A 322 -0.42 11.14 -19.83
CA ILE A 322 -0.04 9.74 -19.70
C ILE A 322 1.25 9.67 -18.88
N LYS A 323 1.29 8.78 -17.89
CA LYS A 323 2.45 8.55 -17.03
C LYS A 323 2.81 7.07 -17.08
N ASN A 324 3.99 6.75 -17.56
CA ASN A 324 4.56 5.40 -17.45
C ASN A 324 5.28 5.31 -16.12
N CYS A 325 4.62 4.74 -15.10
CA CYS A 325 5.21 4.32 -13.82
C CYS A 325 6.21 5.25 -13.14
N ASN A 326 6.25 6.55 -13.48
CA ASN A 326 7.20 7.54 -12.98
C ASN A 326 6.45 8.59 -12.18
N PHE A 327 5.66 8.14 -11.21
CA PHE A 327 5.04 9.02 -10.25
C PHE A 327 6.06 9.39 -9.18
N LEU A 328 5.95 10.58 -8.62
CA LEU A 328 6.55 10.85 -7.32
C LEU A 328 5.39 10.78 -6.35
N PHE A 329 5.37 9.74 -5.50
CA PHE A 329 4.38 9.67 -4.44
C PHE A 329 5.02 10.07 -3.12
N GLY A 330 4.35 10.99 -2.42
CA GLY A 330 4.74 11.34 -1.06
C GLY A 330 4.26 10.25 -0.11
N MET A 331 5.17 9.63 0.63
CA MET A 331 4.76 8.82 1.77
C MET A 331 4.16 9.73 2.85
N PRO A 332 3.08 9.31 3.54
CA PRO A 332 2.56 10.07 4.67
C PRO A 332 3.69 10.36 5.66
N SER A 333 3.93 11.65 5.92
CA SER A 333 4.84 12.12 6.95
C SER A 333 4.04 12.60 8.15
N VAL A 334 4.60 12.52 9.35
CA VAL A 334 3.83 12.86 10.56
C VAL A 334 3.77 14.38 10.70
N TYR A 335 2.57 14.95 10.89
CA TYR A 335 2.34 16.41 10.93
C TYR A 335 3.13 17.09 12.06
N ASN A 336 3.29 16.42 13.21
CA ASN A 336 3.67 17.04 14.48
C ASN A 336 4.69 16.24 15.33
N ALA A 337 5.39 15.25 14.78
CA ALA A 337 6.20 14.35 15.62
C ALA A 337 7.68 14.69 15.72
N ARG A 338 8.17 15.62 14.90
CA ARG A 338 9.58 16.04 14.92
C ARG A 338 9.83 16.88 16.17
N GLN A 339 10.41 16.24 17.19
CA GLN A 339 10.80 16.88 18.43
C GLN A 339 12.32 16.93 18.50
N ASP A 340 12.87 18.10 18.80
CA ASP A 340 14.28 18.21 19.13
C ASP A 340 14.51 17.54 20.49
N GLY A 341 15.38 16.53 20.50
CA GLY A 341 15.78 15.79 21.68
C GLY A 341 17.30 15.72 21.80
N MET A 342 17.80 15.74 23.04
CA MET A 342 19.20 15.45 23.31
C MET A 342 19.44 13.93 23.30
N ILE A 343 20.34 13.49 22.43
CA ILE A 343 20.84 12.11 22.35
C ILE A 343 22.28 12.06 22.86
N ASN A 344 22.62 11.04 23.63
CA ASN A 344 23.99 10.77 24.06
C ASN A 344 24.61 9.74 23.11
N LEU A 345 25.80 10.01 22.62
CA LEU A 345 26.60 9.05 21.85
C LEU A 345 27.54 8.33 22.82
N GLU A 346 27.24 7.08 23.12
CA GLU A 346 28.03 6.21 24.00
C GLU A 346 28.57 5.05 23.18
N ASP A 347 29.90 4.94 23.03
CA ASP A 347 30.53 3.83 22.30
C ASP A 347 29.93 3.55 20.91
N ARG A 348 29.58 4.62 20.17
CA ARG A 348 28.90 4.61 18.85
C ARG A 348 27.43 4.18 18.87
N ARG A 349 26.81 4.10 20.05
CA ARG A 349 25.38 3.84 20.24
C ARG A 349 24.68 5.14 20.59
N LEU A 350 23.42 5.27 20.16
CA LEU A 350 22.56 6.40 20.51
C LEU A 350 21.77 6.03 21.76
N VAL A 351 21.98 6.79 22.84
CA VAL A 351 21.31 6.62 24.14
C VAL A 351 20.44 7.84 24.39
N PHE A 352 19.14 7.62 24.54
CA PHE A 352 18.20 8.72 24.75
C PHE A 352 18.13 9.07 26.22
N SER A 353 18.47 10.32 26.54
CA SER A 353 18.04 10.97 27.77
C SER A 353 16.54 11.28 27.66
N THR A 354 15.72 10.23 27.75
CA THR A 354 14.25 10.19 27.70
C THR A 354 13.53 11.53 27.46
N PRO A 355 13.05 11.82 26.24
CA PRO A 355 11.80 12.54 26.09
C PRO A 355 10.69 11.57 26.49
N ASN A 356 9.86 11.92 27.47
CA ASN A 356 8.60 11.21 27.72
C ASN A 356 7.73 11.37 26.46
N LEU A 357 7.82 10.44 25.52
CA LEU A 357 6.86 10.32 24.44
C LEU A 357 5.57 9.82 25.09
N THR A 358 4.77 10.74 25.62
CA THR A 358 3.42 10.44 26.09
C THR A 358 2.56 10.19 24.87
N PHE A 359 2.24 8.92 24.66
CA PHE A 359 1.25 8.48 23.69
C PHE A 359 -0.14 8.80 24.25
N ASP A 360 -0.59 10.04 24.07
CA ASP A 360 -1.98 10.36 24.38
C ASP A 360 -2.87 9.51 23.45
N SER A 361 -3.54 8.51 24.02
CA SER A 361 -4.64 7.71 23.43
C SER A 361 -4.34 6.67 22.35
N ILE A 362 -3.07 6.35 22.06
CA ILE A 362 -2.77 5.31 21.06
C ILE A 362 -2.72 3.95 21.76
N ASP A 363 -3.67 3.08 21.40
CA ASP A 363 -3.74 1.67 21.79
C ASP A 363 -2.34 1.02 21.81
N ASN A 364 -1.98 0.40 22.94
CA ASN A 364 -0.63 -0.15 23.21
C ASN A 364 -0.22 -1.29 22.26
N SER A 365 -1.11 -1.70 21.36
CA SER A 365 -0.93 -2.78 20.40
C SER A 365 -0.24 -2.35 19.10
N ARG A 366 0.11 -1.06 18.97
CA ARG A 366 0.61 -0.49 17.71
C ARG A 366 2.14 -0.39 17.62
N HIS A 367 2.69 -0.88 16.51
CA HIS A 367 4.13 -0.86 16.22
C HIS A 367 4.57 0.40 15.45
N PHE A 368 5.31 1.28 16.10
CA PHE A 368 5.98 2.46 15.54
C PHE A 368 7.50 2.28 15.48
N ILE A 369 8.22 3.24 14.92
CA ILE A 369 9.68 3.41 14.91
C ILE A 369 9.97 4.89 15.14
N ALA A 370 10.98 5.22 15.95
CA ALA A 370 11.55 6.56 16.07
C ALA A 370 12.62 6.76 14.98
N GLU A 371 12.33 7.62 14.01
CA GLU A 371 13.30 8.19 13.07
C GLU A 371 14.10 9.29 13.77
N ILE A 372 15.43 9.30 13.59
CA ILE A 372 16.32 10.31 14.16
C ILE A 372 17.09 10.99 13.02
N ILE A 373 17.11 12.32 13.04
CA ILE A 373 17.92 13.15 12.17
C ILE A 373 18.87 13.98 13.04
N MET A 374 20.18 13.71 12.94
CA MET A 374 21.19 14.47 13.70
C MET A 374 21.48 15.84 13.07
N SER A 375 21.48 16.91 13.86
CA SER A 375 21.81 18.28 13.43
C SER A 375 23.06 18.83 14.14
N PRO A 376 23.95 19.60 13.49
CA PRO A 376 24.43 19.56 12.11
C PRO A 376 25.90 19.06 12.06
N GLY A 377 26.30 18.26 11.06
CA GLY A 377 27.76 18.05 10.84
C GLY A 377 28.23 16.82 10.09
N PHE A 378 27.40 15.78 9.92
CA PHE A 378 27.81 14.58 9.17
C PHE A 378 26.63 14.14 8.31
N GLY A 379 26.74 14.38 7.00
CA GLY A 379 25.62 14.51 6.06
C GLY A 379 24.53 13.46 6.19
N ASN A 380 23.27 13.91 6.20
CA ASN A 380 22.02 13.16 5.96
C ASN A 380 21.97 11.69 6.44
N LYS A 381 22.66 11.30 7.52
CA LYS A 381 22.53 9.95 8.08
C LYS A 381 21.26 9.90 8.92
N ARG A 382 20.22 9.23 8.37
CA ARG A 382 19.03 8.82 9.12
C ARG A 382 19.41 7.63 10.02
N GLY A 383 18.95 7.65 11.27
CA GLY A 383 18.99 6.51 12.17
C GLY A 383 17.57 6.14 12.59
N TYR A 384 17.33 4.88 12.95
CA TYR A 384 16.00 4.39 13.29
C TYR A 384 16.04 3.58 14.61
N LEU A 385 15.07 3.73 15.51
CA LEU A 385 14.82 2.78 16.62
C LEU A 385 13.39 2.24 16.62
N PRO A 386 13.17 0.92 16.73
CA PRO A 386 11.84 0.36 16.80
C PRO A 386 11.09 0.77 18.09
N SER A 387 9.78 0.99 17.97
CA SER A 387 8.90 1.19 19.12
C SER A 387 8.47 -0.16 19.65
N MET A 388 9.08 -0.52 20.76
CA MET A 388 8.44 -1.04 21.95
C MET A 388 9.59 -1.41 22.88
N PHE A 389 9.84 -0.54 23.87
CA PHE A 389 10.61 -0.86 25.08
C PHE A 389 12.14 -1.03 25.01
N HIS A 390 12.79 -0.05 25.64
CA HIS A 390 13.70 -0.11 26.80
C HIS A 390 14.89 -1.08 26.93
N ASP A 391 14.98 -2.23 26.24
CA ASP A 391 16.06 -3.21 26.53
C ASP A 391 16.80 -3.76 25.30
N LEU A 392 16.71 -3.14 24.13
CA LEU A 392 17.24 -3.70 22.88
C LEU A 392 18.58 -3.09 22.42
N ASN A 393 19.58 -3.24 23.30
CA ASN A 393 20.99 -3.35 22.93
C ASN A 393 21.68 -4.40 23.82
N HIS A 394 20.94 -5.46 24.16
CA HIS A 394 21.47 -6.66 24.81
C HIS A 394 21.73 -7.76 23.79
#